data_AF-A0A3P1T6T8-F1
#
_entry.id   AF-A0A3P1T6T8-F1
#
_cell.length_a   1.000
_cell.length_b   1.000
_cell.length_c   1.000
_cell.angle_alpha   90.00
_cell.angle_beta   90.00
_cell.angle_gamma   90.00
#
_symmetry.space_group_name_H-M   'P 1'
#
loop_
_entity.id
_entity.type
_entity.pdbx_description
1 polymer ?
#
loop_
_entity_poly.entity_id
_entity_poly.type
_entity_poly.pdbx_seq_one_letter_code
_entity_poly.pdbx_strand_id
1 'polypeptide(L)'
;MNGKSSSRNGATGLTTSYVQIKQLGGPGDRGIDVAAFKTDRGLEDSWDCYQAKHYAEPLKTSDAIPEMLKLFRGVVDQYYVLPDQYAFVAPRGCGSSFNRLLSKPSELQKKFLDAIDNRTPATKNLDDSTLRAIRYLAATTNFSIFRSVEFNEMLDVHRNTHYFAARFGTPLPARPPVGETPATPTPVEAIYVKKLVDVYVEQEPTSCTDAASVSVHTSYGPHLQRQRESFYSAEALRLYARDAVPEGTYDSSL
;
A
#
# COMPACT_ATOMS: atom_id res chain seq x y z
N MET A 1 -11.04 34.66 -28.98
CA MET A 1 -11.67 34.44 -27.65
C MET A 1 -11.85 32.93 -27.50
N ASN A 2 -10.85 32.25 -26.96
CA ASN A 2 -10.71 31.83 -25.55
C ASN A 2 -11.71 30.74 -25.15
N GLY A 3 -11.20 29.52 -24.96
CA GLY A 3 -12.00 28.40 -24.45
C GLY A 3 -11.21 27.16 -24.07
N LYS A 4 -10.06 27.35 -23.41
CA LYS A 4 -9.25 26.41 -22.58
C LYS A 4 -9.31 24.90 -22.90
N SER A 5 -8.16 24.41 -23.40
CA SER A 5 -7.69 23.07 -23.08
C SER A 5 -7.48 22.96 -21.56
N SER A 6 -8.02 21.92 -20.92
CA SER A 6 -7.61 21.55 -19.57
C SER A 6 -6.87 20.22 -19.64
N SER A 7 -5.69 20.27 -19.07
CA SER A 7 -4.57 19.35 -19.17
C SER A 7 -4.84 17.97 -18.57
N ARG A 8 -4.37 16.95 -19.28
CA ARG A 8 -3.91 15.69 -18.69
C ARG A 8 -2.90 15.99 -17.59
N ASN A 9 -3.04 15.33 -16.45
CA ASN A 9 -1.91 14.97 -15.59
C ASN A 9 -2.32 13.75 -14.75
N GLY A 10 -2.48 12.62 -15.44
CA GLY A 10 -2.42 11.31 -14.81
C GLY A 10 -0.95 10.96 -14.62
N ALA A 11 -0.41 11.23 -13.44
CA ALA A 11 0.80 10.54 -13.00
C ALA A 11 0.36 9.11 -12.67
N THR A 12 0.54 8.22 -13.64
CA THR A 12 0.34 6.77 -13.47
C THR A 12 1.23 6.29 -12.34
N GLY A 13 0.62 6.06 -11.17
CA GLY A 13 1.24 5.33 -10.08
C GLY A 13 1.66 3.96 -10.60
N LEU A 14 2.95 3.65 -10.47
CA LEU A 14 3.56 2.37 -10.82
C LEU A 14 2.71 1.24 -10.25
N THR A 15 1.96 0.53 -11.10
CA THR A 15 1.15 -0.62 -10.69
C THR A 15 2.04 -1.85 -10.65
N THR A 16 3.12 -1.77 -9.86
CA THR A 16 3.94 -2.94 -9.53
C THR A 16 3.16 -3.76 -8.53
N SER A 17 2.82 -5.00 -8.88
CA SER A 17 2.23 -5.94 -7.92
C SER A 17 3.35 -6.58 -7.10
N TYR A 18 3.22 -6.51 -5.78
CA TYR A 18 4.09 -7.21 -4.84
C TYR A 18 3.34 -8.43 -4.31
N VAL A 19 3.99 -9.59 -4.32
CA VAL A 19 3.41 -10.82 -3.76
C VAL A 19 3.51 -10.84 -2.24
N GLN A 20 4.50 -10.13 -1.67
CA GLN A 20 4.69 -10.00 -0.24
C GLN A 20 5.52 -8.76 0.10
N ILE A 21 5.20 -8.11 1.22
CA ILE A 21 6.00 -7.04 1.81
C ILE A 21 6.46 -7.49 3.19
N LYS A 22 7.76 -7.39 3.49
CA LYS A 22 8.32 -7.69 4.80
C LYS A 22 9.05 -6.49 5.37
N GLN A 23 8.76 -6.17 6.63
CA GLN A 23 9.60 -5.28 7.43
C GLN A 23 10.76 -6.11 7.99
N LEU A 24 11.98 -5.77 7.59
CA LEU A 24 13.21 -6.47 7.99
C LEU A 24 14.07 -5.66 8.96
N GLY A 25 13.64 -4.44 9.31
CA GLY A 25 14.36 -3.52 10.22
C GLY A 25 14.54 -4.03 11.68
N GLY A 26 15.68 -3.69 12.30
CA GLY A 26 16.20 -4.19 13.57
C GLY A 26 17.74 -4.07 13.74
N PRO A 27 18.35 -4.82 14.68
CA PRO A 27 19.79 -5.04 14.72
C PRO A 27 20.20 -6.24 13.84
N GLY A 28 20.98 -6.00 12.78
CA GLY A 28 21.41 -7.05 11.83
C GLY A 28 21.00 -6.81 10.37
N ASP A 29 20.29 -5.71 10.16
CA ASP A 29 19.53 -5.23 8.99
C ASP A 29 20.13 -5.36 7.61
N ARG A 30 21.46 -5.22 7.63
CA ARG A 30 22.30 -4.93 6.48
C ARG A 30 21.72 -3.86 5.53
N GLY A 31 20.96 -2.91 6.06
CA GLY A 31 20.41 -1.78 5.30
C GLY A 31 19.12 -2.08 4.54
N ILE A 32 18.23 -2.93 5.06
CA ILE A 32 16.87 -3.10 4.54
C ILE A 32 15.85 -2.88 5.66
N ASP A 33 15.09 -1.79 5.61
CA ASP A 33 13.98 -1.61 6.55
C ASP A 33 12.72 -2.34 6.08
N VAL A 34 12.40 -2.22 4.79
CA VAL A 34 11.27 -2.91 4.14
C VAL A 34 11.71 -3.48 2.79
N ALA A 35 11.39 -4.76 2.56
CA ALA A 35 11.56 -5.43 1.28
C ALA A 35 10.18 -5.72 0.68
N ALA A 36 9.99 -5.33 -0.58
CA ALA A 36 8.78 -5.61 -1.34
C ALA A 36 9.10 -6.61 -2.46
N PHE A 37 8.63 -7.85 -2.30
CA PHE A 37 8.95 -8.96 -3.19
C PHE A 37 7.98 -9.00 -4.36
N LYS A 38 8.52 -9.13 -5.58
CA LYS A 38 7.73 -9.28 -6.81
C LYS A 38 7.54 -10.75 -7.19
N THR A 39 8.32 -11.66 -6.60
CA THR A 39 8.20 -13.11 -6.74
C THR A 39 8.23 -13.80 -5.38
N ASP A 40 7.79 -15.06 -5.36
CA ASP A 40 7.80 -15.92 -4.18
C ASP A 40 9.22 -16.31 -3.71
N ARG A 41 10.24 -16.07 -4.54
CA ARG A 41 11.66 -16.29 -4.22
C ARG A 41 12.28 -15.18 -3.37
N GLY A 42 11.54 -14.10 -3.08
CA GLY A 42 11.95 -13.09 -2.11
C GLY A 42 13.27 -12.39 -2.46
N LEU A 43 14.22 -12.37 -1.52
CA LEU A 43 15.54 -11.73 -1.65
C LEU A 43 16.49 -12.42 -2.65
N GLU A 44 16.10 -13.57 -3.19
CA GLU A 44 16.88 -14.32 -4.18
C GLU A 44 16.49 -13.98 -5.63
N ASP A 45 15.52 -13.08 -5.82
CA ASP A 45 14.94 -12.72 -7.12
C ASP A 45 14.38 -11.29 -7.09
N SER A 46 13.64 -10.85 -8.11
CA SER A 46 13.12 -9.49 -8.27
C SER A 46 12.38 -8.93 -7.03
N TRP A 47 12.92 -7.83 -6.50
CA TRP A 47 12.44 -7.15 -5.30
C TRP A 47 12.82 -5.67 -5.29
N ASP A 48 12.07 -4.87 -4.53
CA ASP A 48 12.38 -3.46 -4.27
C ASP A 48 12.70 -3.24 -2.79
N CYS A 49 13.72 -2.42 -2.54
CA CYS A 49 14.21 -2.06 -1.22
C CYS A 49 13.74 -0.68 -0.82
N TYR A 50 13.17 -0.53 0.38
CA TYR A 50 12.79 0.75 0.96
C TYR A 50 13.58 0.96 2.26
N GLN A 51 14.46 1.96 2.24
CA GLN A 51 15.24 2.37 3.42
C GLN A 51 14.63 3.65 3.97
N ALA A 52 13.99 3.54 5.13
CA ALA A 52 13.45 4.63 5.90
C ALA A 52 14.53 5.32 6.75
N LYS A 53 14.50 6.66 6.78
CA LYS A 53 15.36 7.45 7.66
C LYS A 53 14.59 8.63 8.24
N HIS A 54 14.58 8.71 9.57
CA HIS A 54 13.97 9.79 10.32
C HIS A 54 15.04 10.74 10.88
N TYR A 55 15.60 11.59 10.01
CA TYR A 55 16.51 12.66 10.42
C TYR A 55 15.74 13.95 10.72
N ALA A 56 16.34 14.80 11.57
CA ALA A 56 15.80 16.14 11.86
C ALA A 56 15.82 17.05 10.62
N GLU A 57 16.83 16.85 9.76
CA GLU A 57 17.06 17.59 8.51
C GLU A 57 16.78 16.71 7.28
N PRO A 58 16.57 17.31 6.09
CA PRO A 58 16.49 16.57 4.84
C PRO A 58 17.74 15.73 4.59
N LEU A 59 17.55 14.53 4.03
CA LEU A 59 18.63 13.57 3.80
C LEU A 59 19.69 14.15 2.86
N LYS A 60 20.95 14.13 3.29
CA LYS A 60 22.10 14.61 2.50
C LYS A 60 22.84 13.44 1.87
N THR A 61 23.67 13.74 0.88
CA THR A 61 24.54 12.72 0.26
C THR A 61 25.43 12.03 1.30
N SER A 62 25.94 12.76 2.30
CA SER A 62 26.76 12.17 3.39
C SER A 62 26.02 11.11 4.19
N ASP A 63 24.70 11.21 4.28
CA ASP A 63 23.84 10.30 5.04
C ASP A 63 23.45 9.09 4.16
N ALA A 64 23.33 9.30 2.85
CA ALA A 64 22.96 8.27 1.89
C ALA A 64 24.12 7.30 1.58
N ILE A 65 25.35 7.79 1.45
CA ILE A 65 26.52 6.95 1.11
C ILE A 65 26.69 5.74 2.05
N PRO A 66 26.64 5.88 3.39
CA PRO A 66 26.67 4.75 4.30
C PRO A 66 25.59 3.69 4.05
N GLU A 67 24.37 4.11 3.68
CA GLU A 67 23.26 3.17 3.44
C GLU A 67 23.43 2.46 2.10
N MET A 68 23.89 3.16 1.07
CA MET A 68 24.27 2.55 -0.20
C MET A 68 25.41 1.53 -0.03
N LEU A 69 26.40 1.82 0.83
CA LEU A 69 27.47 0.88 1.17
C LEU A 69 26.92 -0.39 1.81
N LYS A 70 25.93 -0.29 2.70
CA LYS A 70 25.27 -1.45 3.31
C LYS A 70 24.55 -2.31 2.27
N LEU A 71 23.85 -1.68 1.32
CA LEU A 71 23.21 -2.39 0.21
C LEU A 71 24.24 -3.24 -0.56
N PHE A 72 25.29 -2.61 -1.07
CA PHE A 72 26.31 -3.32 -1.82
C PHE A 72 27.05 -4.37 -0.98
N ARG A 73 27.26 -4.10 0.31
CA ARG A 73 27.84 -5.07 1.25
C ARG A 73 26.96 -6.31 1.37
N GLY A 74 25.64 -6.15 1.50
CA GLY A 74 24.71 -7.28 1.58
C GLY A 74 24.71 -8.16 0.34
N VAL A 75 24.83 -7.56 -0.86
CA VAL A 75 25.00 -8.30 -2.11
C VAL A 75 26.34 -9.03 -2.17
N VAL A 76 27.44 -8.37 -1.79
CA VAL A 76 28.79 -8.97 -1.76
C VAL A 76 28.83 -10.16 -0.79
N ASP A 77 28.14 -10.05 0.35
CA ASP A 77 28.01 -11.13 1.33
C ASP A 77 26.99 -12.21 0.93
N GLN A 78 26.41 -12.12 -0.28
CA GLN A 78 25.39 -13.05 -0.80
C GLN A 78 24.15 -13.18 0.08
N TYR A 79 23.82 -12.14 0.85
CA TYR A 79 22.62 -12.13 1.69
C TYR A 79 21.34 -11.90 0.87
N TYR A 80 21.47 -11.20 -0.26
CA TYR A 80 20.40 -10.95 -1.23
C TYR A 80 20.98 -10.61 -2.60
N VAL A 81 20.17 -10.74 -3.65
CA VAL A 81 20.47 -10.18 -4.96
C VAL A 81 20.26 -8.67 -4.97
N LEU A 82 20.87 -7.95 -5.91
CA LEU A 82 20.65 -6.52 -6.06
C LEU A 82 19.14 -6.24 -6.31
N PRO A 83 18.50 -5.29 -5.61
CA PRO A 83 17.10 -4.96 -5.86
C PRO A 83 16.95 -4.25 -7.21
N ASP A 84 15.76 -4.33 -7.79
CA ASP A 84 15.43 -3.58 -9.00
C ASP A 84 15.35 -2.07 -8.71
N GLN A 85 14.89 -1.71 -7.51
CA GLN A 85 14.84 -0.34 -7.00
C GLN A 85 15.28 -0.27 -5.55
N TYR A 86 15.98 0.81 -5.21
CA TYR A 86 16.33 1.20 -3.85
C TYR A 86 15.78 2.60 -3.58
N ALA A 87 14.82 2.69 -2.67
CA ALA A 87 14.09 3.90 -2.39
C ALA A 87 14.45 4.46 -1.01
N PHE A 88 14.96 5.69 -0.98
CA PHE A 88 15.13 6.46 0.25
C PHE A 88 13.79 7.03 0.68
N VAL A 89 13.35 6.68 1.89
CA VAL A 89 12.08 7.08 2.46
C VAL A 89 12.33 7.98 3.67
N ALA A 90 12.23 9.29 3.50
CA ALA A 90 12.50 10.25 4.57
C ALA A 90 11.31 11.21 4.74
N PRO A 91 10.75 11.38 5.96
CA PRO A 91 9.62 12.31 6.18
C PRO A 91 9.95 13.77 5.83
N ARG A 92 11.21 14.17 5.97
CA ARG A 92 11.73 15.50 5.57
C ARG A 92 12.23 15.55 4.13
N GLY A 93 12.05 14.46 3.38
CA GLY A 93 12.55 14.31 2.01
C GLY A 93 14.07 14.29 1.91
N CYS A 94 14.55 14.38 0.67
CA CYS A 94 15.96 14.55 0.36
C CYS A 94 16.28 16.02 0.12
N GLY A 95 17.46 16.48 0.57
CA GLY A 95 17.91 17.85 0.28
C GLY A 95 18.02 18.08 -1.23
N SER A 96 17.79 19.31 -1.70
CA SER A 96 17.75 19.65 -3.14
C SER A 96 18.98 19.18 -3.92
N SER A 97 20.17 19.33 -3.34
CA SER A 97 21.43 18.85 -3.92
C SER A 97 21.47 17.33 -4.07
N PHE A 98 20.94 16.58 -3.10
CA PHE A 98 20.92 15.12 -3.17
C PHE A 98 19.84 14.63 -4.14
N ASN A 99 18.65 15.24 -4.14
CA ASN A 99 17.62 14.97 -5.14
C ASN A 99 18.13 15.19 -6.58
N ARG A 100 18.85 16.30 -6.83
CA ARG A 100 19.49 16.55 -8.12
C ARG A 100 20.53 15.48 -8.49
N LEU A 101 21.25 14.95 -7.50
CA LEU A 101 22.23 13.88 -7.71
C LEU A 101 21.54 12.54 -8.02
N LEU A 102 20.45 12.20 -7.33
CA LEU A 102 19.60 11.03 -7.62
C LEU A 102 19.04 11.09 -9.05
N SER A 103 18.71 12.28 -9.55
CA SER A 103 18.29 12.46 -10.96
C SER A 103 19.42 12.32 -11.99
N LYS A 104 20.66 12.02 -11.55
CA LYS A 104 21.83 11.84 -12.41
C LYS A 104 22.60 10.57 -12.00
N PRO A 105 22.14 9.38 -12.39
CA PRO A 105 22.72 8.10 -11.96
C PRO A 105 24.23 7.98 -12.16
N SER A 106 24.78 8.48 -13.28
CA SER A 106 26.21 8.45 -13.56
C SER A 106 27.03 9.35 -12.61
N GLU A 107 26.52 10.54 -12.28
CA GLU A 107 27.16 11.43 -11.30
C GLU A 107 27.07 10.85 -9.88
N LEU A 108 25.95 10.22 -9.53
CA LEU A 108 25.79 9.52 -8.24
C LEU A 108 26.77 8.35 -8.12
N GLN A 109 26.91 7.53 -9.17
CA GLN A 109 27.87 6.42 -9.20
C GLN A 109 29.29 6.95 -9.00
N LYS A 110 29.69 7.97 -9.75
CA LYS A 110 31.00 8.59 -9.59
C LYS A 110 31.23 9.08 -8.15
N LYS A 111 30.26 9.80 -7.59
CA LYS A 111 30.32 10.31 -6.21
C LYS A 111 30.50 9.18 -5.18
N PHE A 112 29.82 8.05 -5.39
CA PHE A 112 29.90 6.88 -4.53
C PHE A 112 31.27 6.19 -4.63
N LEU A 113 31.78 5.99 -5.85
CA LEU A 113 33.12 5.43 -6.08
C LEU A 113 34.20 6.34 -5.49
N ASP A 114 34.10 7.65 -5.67
CA ASP A 114 35.00 8.63 -5.05
C ASP A 114 34.97 8.53 -3.52
N ALA A 115 33.80 8.29 -2.91
CA ALA A 115 33.68 8.14 -1.47
C ALA A 115 34.35 6.85 -0.93
N ILE A 116 34.39 5.79 -1.75
CA ILE A 116 35.14 4.56 -1.48
C ILE A 116 36.64 4.80 -1.62
N ASP A 117 37.05 5.38 -2.74
CA ASP A 117 38.46 5.59 -3.09
C ASP A 117 39.16 6.53 -2.10
N ASN A 118 38.44 7.55 -1.63
CA ASN A 118 38.94 8.49 -0.63
C ASN A 118 38.78 8.03 0.83
N ARG A 119 38.32 6.79 1.08
CA ARG A 119 38.15 6.22 2.43
C ARG A 119 37.39 7.14 3.39
N THR A 120 36.24 7.64 2.96
CA THR A 120 35.37 8.50 3.80
C THR A 120 34.98 7.78 5.11
N PRO A 121 34.54 8.50 6.16
CA PRO A 121 34.16 7.89 7.44
C PRO A 121 33.17 6.72 7.34
N ALA A 122 32.32 6.71 6.30
CA ALA A 122 31.38 5.64 6.00
C ALA A 122 32.07 4.28 5.73
N THR A 123 33.32 4.30 5.26
CA THR A 123 34.11 3.11 4.91
C THR A 123 35.04 2.63 6.03
N LYS A 124 35.11 3.37 7.15
CA LYS A 124 36.13 3.18 8.20
C LYS A 124 36.16 1.76 8.79
N ASN A 125 35.02 1.08 8.81
CA ASN A 125 34.87 -0.25 9.43
C ASN A 125 34.93 -1.40 8.40
N LEU A 126 35.26 -1.12 7.14
CA LEU A 126 35.32 -2.12 6.07
C LEU A 126 36.79 -2.39 5.71
N ASP A 127 37.16 -3.67 5.62
CA ASP A 127 38.48 -4.08 5.18
C ASP A 127 38.68 -3.87 3.67
N ASP A 128 39.94 -3.88 3.24
CA ASP A 128 40.33 -3.61 1.86
C ASP A 128 39.74 -4.60 0.84
N SER A 129 39.60 -5.87 1.21
CA SER A 129 39.06 -6.89 0.31
C SER A 129 37.58 -6.66 0.07
N THR A 130 36.83 -6.38 1.14
CA THR A 130 35.42 -5.97 1.08
C THR A 130 35.25 -4.72 0.22
N LEU A 131 36.03 -3.66 0.47
CA LEU A 131 35.88 -2.41 -0.26
C LEU A 131 36.16 -2.56 -1.75
N ARG A 132 37.15 -3.39 -2.12
CA ARG A 132 37.39 -3.73 -3.54
C ARG A 132 36.20 -4.44 -4.17
N ALA A 133 35.59 -5.41 -3.48
CA ALA A 133 34.41 -6.12 -3.97
C ALA A 133 33.20 -5.20 -4.15
N ILE A 134 32.91 -4.36 -3.14
CA ILE A 134 31.83 -3.36 -3.21
C ILE A 134 32.08 -2.38 -4.36
N ARG A 135 33.31 -1.88 -4.49
CA ARG A 135 33.66 -0.93 -5.55
C ARG A 135 33.49 -1.54 -6.94
N TYR A 136 33.92 -2.79 -7.13
CA TYR A 136 33.75 -3.50 -8.40
C TYR A 136 32.28 -3.68 -8.77
N LEU A 137 31.46 -4.13 -7.81
CA LEU A 137 30.03 -4.26 -8.00
C LEU A 137 29.37 -2.91 -8.30
N ALA A 138 29.71 -1.86 -7.55
CA ALA A 138 29.18 -0.52 -7.77
C ALA A 138 29.57 0.05 -9.14
N ALA A 139 30.79 -0.19 -9.62
CA ALA A 139 31.25 0.28 -10.93
C ALA A 139 30.50 -0.37 -12.10
N THR A 140 29.99 -1.59 -11.91
CA THR A 140 29.22 -2.34 -12.93
C THR A 140 27.70 -2.22 -12.76
N THR A 141 27.25 -1.65 -11.65
CA THR A 141 25.83 -1.46 -11.34
C THR A 141 25.29 -0.19 -12.00
N ASN A 142 24.07 -0.27 -12.56
CA ASN A 142 23.34 0.93 -12.99
C ASN A 142 22.73 1.63 -11.78
N PHE A 143 23.17 2.86 -11.50
CA PHE A 143 22.72 3.63 -10.33
C PHE A 143 21.31 4.22 -10.47
N SER A 144 20.60 3.98 -11.58
CA SER A 144 19.18 4.33 -11.71
C SER A 144 18.27 3.49 -10.79
N ILE A 145 18.82 2.49 -10.10
CA ILE A 145 18.12 1.80 -9.02
C ILE A 145 17.80 2.75 -7.84
N PHE A 146 18.63 3.78 -7.60
CA PHE A 146 18.48 4.66 -6.45
C PHE A 146 17.48 5.78 -6.76
N ARG A 147 16.45 5.88 -5.92
CA ARG A 147 15.45 6.96 -5.97
C ARG A 147 15.09 7.46 -4.58
N SER A 148 14.47 8.61 -4.52
CA SER A 148 13.74 9.07 -3.34
C SER A 148 12.24 8.76 -3.51
N VAL A 149 11.56 8.53 -2.39
CA VAL A 149 10.10 8.64 -2.32
C VAL A 149 9.79 9.95 -1.64
N GLU A 150 9.09 10.83 -2.34
CA GLU A 150 8.70 12.12 -1.79
C GLU A 150 7.55 11.93 -0.80
N PHE A 151 7.49 12.75 0.25
CA PHE A 151 6.47 12.63 1.28
C PHE A 151 5.05 12.73 0.71
N ASN A 152 4.84 13.59 -0.30
CA ASN A 152 3.55 13.70 -0.97
C ASN A 152 3.16 12.41 -1.71
N GLU A 153 4.11 11.70 -2.33
CA GLU A 153 3.86 10.41 -2.98
C GLU A 153 3.44 9.36 -1.94
N MET A 154 4.11 9.32 -0.78
CA MET A 154 3.70 8.46 0.33
C MET A 154 2.31 8.80 0.86
N LEU A 155 2.02 10.09 1.02
CA LEU A 155 0.70 10.54 1.48
C LEU A 155 -0.39 10.19 0.49
N ASP A 156 -0.14 10.33 -0.81
CA ASP A 156 -1.11 9.99 -1.85
C ASP A 156 -1.39 8.49 -1.90
N VAL A 157 -0.36 7.64 -1.76
CA VAL A 157 -0.55 6.19 -1.61
C VAL A 157 -1.33 5.87 -0.34
N HIS A 158 -0.94 6.44 0.80
CA HIS A 158 -1.59 6.17 2.07
C HIS A 158 -3.05 6.67 2.07
N ARG A 159 -3.36 7.78 1.41
CA ARG A 159 -4.73 8.34 1.27
C ARG A 159 -5.72 7.35 0.67
N ASN A 160 -5.25 6.40 -0.14
CA ASN A 160 -6.08 5.36 -0.75
C ASN A 160 -6.25 4.11 0.14
N THR A 161 -5.72 4.12 1.37
CA THR A 161 -5.85 3.03 2.33
C THR A 161 -6.88 3.37 3.41
N HIS A 162 -7.58 2.37 3.92
CA HIS A 162 -8.53 2.47 5.04
C HIS A 162 -7.88 2.99 6.34
N TYR A 163 -6.55 2.92 6.46
CA TYR A 163 -5.80 3.48 7.58
C TYR A 163 -5.68 5.01 7.57
N PHE A 164 -5.89 5.68 6.43
CA PHE A 164 -5.67 7.13 6.34
C PHE A 164 -6.61 7.94 7.22
N ALA A 165 -7.92 7.67 7.10
CA ALA A 165 -8.94 8.40 7.86
C ALA A 165 -8.75 8.23 9.36
N ALA A 166 -8.45 7.01 9.82
CA ALA A 166 -8.14 6.72 11.21
C ALA A 166 -6.89 7.46 11.71
N ARG A 167 -5.83 7.55 10.88
CA ARG A 167 -4.57 8.19 11.28
C ARG A 167 -4.62 9.72 11.29
N PHE A 168 -5.30 10.33 10.32
CA PHE A 168 -5.32 11.79 10.14
C PHE A 168 -6.62 12.45 10.60
N GLY A 169 -7.59 11.68 11.09
CA GLY A 169 -8.88 12.22 11.54
C GLY A 169 -9.69 12.85 10.41
N THR A 170 -9.51 12.39 9.16
CA THR A 170 -10.28 12.90 8.03
C THR A 170 -11.64 12.19 7.93
N PRO A 171 -12.65 12.82 7.30
CA PRO A 171 -13.89 12.13 7.00
C PRO A 171 -13.64 10.84 6.21
N LEU A 172 -14.45 9.82 6.48
CA LEU A 172 -14.46 8.61 5.67
C LEU A 172 -14.92 8.93 4.24
N PRO A 173 -14.47 8.14 3.24
CA PRO A 173 -14.97 8.30 1.87
C PRO A 173 -16.49 8.20 1.83
N ALA A 174 -17.12 8.86 0.85
CA ALA A 174 -18.57 8.78 0.71
C ALA A 174 -19.00 7.32 0.53
N ARG A 175 -20.04 6.92 1.28
CA ARG A 175 -20.62 5.59 1.12
C ARG A 175 -21.14 5.42 -0.32
N PRO A 176 -20.82 4.30 -0.99
CA PRO A 176 -21.41 4.00 -2.29
C PRO A 176 -22.95 4.00 -2.21
N PRO A 177 -23.65 4.34 -3.30
CA PRO A 177 -25.10 4.13 -3.36
C PRO A 177 -25.41 2.65 -3.13
N VAL A 178 -26.46 2.37 -2.37
CA VAL A 178 -26.97 1.01 -2.21
C VAL A 178 -27.49 0.56 -3.57
N GLY A 179 -27.03 -0.61 -4.04
CA GLY A 179 -27.52 -1.19 -5.28
C GLY A 179 -29.01 -1.53 -5.21
N GLU A 180 -29.64 -1.74 -6.36
CA GLU A 180 -31.04 -2.17 -6.40
C GLU A 180 -31.21 -3.55 -5.75
N THR A 181 -32.29 -3.70 -4.98
CA THR A 181 -32.67 -5.00 -4.42
C THR A 181 -33.05 -5.93 -5.57
N PRO A 182 -32.41 -7.11 -5.72
CA PRO A 182 -32.74 -8.04 -6.79
C PRO A 182 -34.23 -8.39 -6.78
N ALA A 183 -34.84 -8.49 -7.97
CA ALA A 183 -36.26 -8.80 -8.08
C ALA A 183 -36.63 -10.11 -7.33
N THR A 184 -35.79 -11.13 -7.47
CA THR A 184 -35.94 -12.42 -6.79
C THR A 184 -35.00 -12.55 -5.59
N PRO A 185 -35.44 -13.13 -4.46
CA PRO A 185 -34.58 -13.40 -3.33
C PRO A 185 -33.32 -14.19 -3.71
N THR A 186 -32.17 -13.72 -3.23
CA THR A 186 -30.88 -14.40 -3.47
C THR A 186 -30.49 -15.28 -2.28
N PRO A 187 -29.53 -16.21 -2.43
CA PRO A 187 -29.03 -17.01 -1.31
C PRO A 187 -28.49 -16.18 -0.13
N VAL A 188 -28.01 -14.95 -0.38
CA VAL A 188 -27.42 -14.07 0.65
C VAL A 188 -28.46 -13.62 1.68
N GLU A 189 -29.71 -13.37 1.25
CA GLU A 189 -30.81 -12.95 2.11
C GLU A 189 -31.73 -14.11 2.54
N ALA A 190 -31.42 -15.35 2.15
CA ALA A 190 -32.35 -16.48 2.26
C ALA A 190 -32.83 -16.75 3.69
N ILE A 191 -31.95 -16.68 4.69
CA ILE A 191 -32.32 -16.88 6.10
C ILE A 191 -33.24 -15.75 6.58
N TYR A 192 -32.90 -14.51 6.22
CA TYR A 192 -33.69 -13.33 6.58
C TYR A 192 -35.09 -13.37 5.98
N VAL A 193 -35.18 -13.65 4.67
CA VAL A 193 -36.45 -13.80 3.96
C VAL A 193 -37.27 -14.95 4.53
N LYS A 194 -36.65 -16.11 4.81
CA LYS A 194 -37.34 -17.24 5.44
C LYS A 194 -37.98 -16.85 6.76
N LYS A 195 -37.26 -16.15 7.65
CA LYS A 195 -37.78 -15.71 8.94
C LYS A 195 -38.94 -14.73 8.81
N LEU A 196 -38.91 -13.85 7.81
CA LEU A 196 -40.06 -12.97 7.52
C LEU A 196 -41.26 -13.76 7.00
N VAL A 197 -41.04 -14.73 6.11
CA VAL A 197 -42.09 -15.62 5.59
C VAL A 197 -42.74 -16.41 6.73
N ASP A 198 -41.94 -16.98 7.66
CA ASP A 198 -42.45 -17.69 8.83
C ASP A 198 -43.44 -16.80 9.63
N VAL A 199 -43.12 -15.51 9.82
CA VAL A 199 -44.01 -14.54 10.50
C VAL A 199 -45.30 -14.30 9.73
N TYR A 200 -45.25 -14.16 8.40
CA TYR A 200 -46.48 -13.97 7.62
C TYR A 200 -47.36 -15.22 7.59
N VAL A 201 -46.74 -16.40 7.54
CA VAL A 201 -47.45 -17.69 7.62
C VAL A 201 -48.17 -17.82 8.96
N GLU A 202 -47.55 -17.39 10.07
CA GLU A 202 -48.20 -17.40 11.38
C GLU A 202 -49.44 -16.47 11.44
N GLN A 203 -49.39 -15.33 10.76
CA GLN A 203 -50.50 -14.36 10.73
C GLN A 203 -51.61 -14.76 9.77
N GLU A 204 -51.27 -15.30 8.59
CA GLU A 204 -52.24 -15.65 7.55
C GLU A 204 -51.84 -16.94 6.79
N PRO A 205 -52.01 -18.12 7.42
CA PRO A 205 -51.48 -19.39 6.92
C PRO A 205 -52.05 -19.84 5.57
N THR A 206 -53.27 -19.39 5.23
CA THR A 206 -53.97 -19.79 4.00
C THR A 206 -53.52 -18.99 2.78
N SER A 207 -53.14 -17.73 2.98
CA SER A 207 -52.78 -16.79 1.91
C SER A 207 -51.26 -16.66 1.73
N CYS A 208 -50.48 -16.99 2.76
CA CYS A 208 -49.02 -16.95 2.77
C CYS A 208 -48.45 -18.35 3.05
N THR A 209 -47.72 -18.92 2.10
CA THR A 209 -47.08 -20.24 2.24
C THR A 209 -45.60 -20.24 1.92
N ASP A 210 -45.14 -19.25 1.15
CA ASP A 210 -43.76 -19.09 0.70
C ASP A 210 -43.48 -17.63 0.30
N ALA A 211 -42.24 -17.32 -0.08
CA ALA A 211 -41.87 -15.98 -0.50
C ALA A 211 -42.65 -15.50 -1.74
N ALA A 212 -43.07 -16.41 -2.63
CA ALA A 212 -43.78 -16.06 -3.86
C ALA A 212 -45.24 -15.62 -3.57
N SER A 213 -45.96 -16.39 -2.76
CA SER A 213 -47.32 -16.07 -2.28
C SER A 213 -47.33 -14.78 -1.46
N VAL A 214 -46.36 -14.59 -0.56
CA VAL A 214 -46.22 -13.33 0.21
C VAL A 214 -45.95 -12.15 -0.71
N SER A 215 -45.12 -12.31 -1.75
CA SER A 215 -44.76 -11.21 -2.66
C SER A 215 -45.94 -10.66 -3.45
N VAL A 216 -46.92 -11.50 -3.77
CA VAL A 216 -48.16 -11.08 -4.48
C VAL A 216 -49.28 -10.68 -3.52
N HIS A 217 -49.09 -10.84 -2.21
CA HIS A 217 -50.08 -10.45 -1.21
C HIS A 217 -50.20 -8.92 -1.13
N THR A 218 -51.42 -8.39 -1.19
CA THR A 218 -51.66 -6.94 -1.25
C THR A 218 -51.15 -6.20 -0.02
N SER A 219 -51.25 -6.80 1.16
CA SER A 219 -50.80 -6.19 2.42
C SER A 219 -49.33 -6.49 2.74
N TYR A 220 -48.87 -7.71 2.46
CA TYR A 220 -47.56 -8.20 2.93
C TYR A 220 -46.47 -8.12 1.87
N GLY A 221 -46.78 -8.18 0.58
CA GLY A 221 -45.82 -8.01 -0.51
C GLY A 221 -45.05 -6.70 -0.43
N PRO A 222 -45.73 -5.53 -0.29
CA PRO A 222 -45.04 -4.24 -0.10
C PRO A 222 -44.21 -4.16 1.18
N HIS A 223 -44.56 -4.92 2.23
CA HIS A 223 -43.77 -4.98 3.44
C HIS A 223 -42.52 -5.85 3.26
N LEU A 224 -42.67 -7.06 2.69
CA LEU A 224 -41.55 -7.93 2.35
C LEU A 224 -40.53 -7.21 1.47
N GLN A 225 -40.97 -6.49 0.44
CA GLN A 225 -40.08 -5.72 -0.43
C GLN A 225 -39.26 -4.67 0.35
N ARG A 226 -39.90 -3.86 1.21
CA ARG A 226 -39.21 -2.86 2.04
C ARG A 226 -38.22 -3.49 3.04
N GLN A 227 -38.54 -4.67 3.56
CA GLN A 227 -37.63 -5.39 4.46
C GLN A 227 -36.39 -5.89 3.69
N ARG A 228 -36.57 -6.38 2.47
CA ARG A 228 -35.44 -6.76 1.60
C ARG A 228 -34.56 -5.57 1.25
N GLU A 229 -35.16 -4.42 0.93
CA GLU A 229 -34.43 -3.16 0.72
C GLU A 229 -33.62 -2.75 1.97
N SER A 230 -34.21 -2.93 3.15
CA SER A 230 -33.54 -2.66 4.42
C SER A 230 -32.37 -3.63 4.66
N PHE A 231 -32.51 -4.91 4.30
CA PHE A 231 -31.42 -5.89 4.37
C PHE A 231 -30.23 -5.48 3.50
N TYR A 232 -30.46 -5.14 2.23
CA TYR A 232 -29.37 -4.72 1.33
C TYR A 232 -28.75 -3.37 1.75
N SER A 233 -29.54 -2.46 2.31
CA SER A 233 -29.02 -1.21 2.91
C SER A 233 -28.10 -1.48 4.10
N ALA A 234 -28.46 -2.42 4.97
CA ALA A 234 -27.65 -2.84 6.10
C ALA A 234 -26.37 -3.58 5.66
N GLU A 235 -26.46 -4.49 4.70
CA GLU A 235 -25.28 -5.18 4.15
C GLU A 235 -24.32 -4.20 3.45
N ALA A 236 -24.84 -3.24 2.69
CA ALA A 236 -24.04 -2.18 2.09
C ALA A 236 -23.32 -1.33 3.15
N LEU A 237 -23.98 -1.02 4.27
CA LEU A 237 -23.36 -0.33 5.41
C LEU A 237 -22.25 -1.18 6.06
N ARG A 238 -22.49 -2.49 6.24
CA ARG A 238 -21.52 -3.42 6.83
C ARG A 238 -20.26 -3.53 5.97
N LEU A 239 -20.42 -3.70 4.66
CA LEU A 239 -19.30 -3.76 3.71
C LEU A 239 -18.52 -2.44 3.67
N TYR A 240 -19.23 -1.31 3.62
CA TYR A 240 -18.62 0.00 3.71
C TYR A 240 -17.80 0.16 5.00
N ALA A 241 -18.34 -0.21 6.16
CA ALA A 241 -17.62 -0.13 7.42
C ALA A 241 -16.34 -0.99 7.40
N ARG A 242 -16.44 -2.24 6.92
CA ARG A 242 -15.28 -3.14 6.78
C ARG A 242 -14.17 -2.53 5.92
N ASP A 243 -14.54 -1.90 4.80
CA ASP A 243 -13.57 -1.40 3.82
C ASP A 243 -13.06 0.02 4.14
N ALA A 244 -13.81 0.80 4.92
CA ALA A 244 -13.49 2.19 5.20
C ALA A 244 -12.62 2.39 6.46
N VAL A 245 -12.58 1.43 7.38
CA VAL A 245 -11.82 1.55 8.64
C VAL A 245 -10.90 0.34 8.90
N PRO A 246 -9.81 0.51 9.68
CA PRO A 246 -8.96 -0.61 10.10
C PRO A 246 -9.72 -1.74 10.81
N GLU A 247 -9.23 -2.96 10.70
CA GLU A 247 -9.68 -4.07 11.56
C GLU A 247 -9.52 -3.70 13.04
N GLY A 248 -10.47 -4.12 13.87
CA GLY A 248 -10.47 -3.81 15.30
C GLY A 248 -10.95 -2.40 15.69
N THR A 249 -11.31 -1.55 14.73
CA THR A 249 -11.84 -0.19 15.01
C THR A 249 -13.05 -0.24 15.96
N TYR A 250 -13.87 -1.28 15.88
CA TYR A 250 -15.09 -1.44 16.69
C TYR A 250 -14.93 -2.40 17.88
N ASP A 251 -13.78 -3.07 18.01
CA ASP A 251 -13.57 -4.10 19.04
C ASP A 251 -13.23 -3.52 20.41
N SER A 252 -12.88 -2.22 20.46
CA SER A 252 -12.58 -1.47 21.69
C SER A 252 -13.82 -0.81 22.31
N SER A 253 -15.01 -1.06 21.76
CA SER A 253 -16.28 -0.45 22.18
C SER A 253 -17.29 -1.46 22.78
N LEU A 254 -16.84 -2.67 23.13
CA LEU A 254 -17.60 -3.70 23.86
C LEU A 254 -16.85 -4.09 25.13
#